data_AF-H6V3P0-F1
#
_entry.id   AF-H6V3P0-F1
#
_cell.length_a   1.000
_cell.length_b   1.000
_cell.length_c   1.000
_cell.angle_alpha   90.00
_cell.angle_beta   90.00
_cell.angle_gamma   90.00
#
_symmetry.space_group_name_H-M   'P 1'
#
loop_
_entity.id
_entity.type
_entity.pdbx_description
1 polymer ?
#
loop_
_entity_poly.entity_id
_entity_poly.type
_entity_poly.pdbx_seq_one_letter_code
_entity_poly.pdbx_strand_id
1 'polypeptide(L)'
;VKDLDFGQMKLYVRDGKGGKDRTVILPSTLKTDLEEHISKVLDLHRKELSDGFGFVYIPDALKRKYPNASTEPGWQYVFPAKQRTVDPRSGQVRRHHVLESGFQKAVKLSVKKAGIVKRVTVHTLRHTFATHLL
;
A
#
# COMPACT_ATOMS: atom_id res chain seq x y z
N VAL A 1 1.78 -2.87 -6.50
CA VAL A 1 2.65 -4.03 -6.21
C VAL A 1 4.06 -3.78 -6.71
N LYS A 2 4.21 -3.31 -7.95
CA LYS A 2 5.50 -3.07 -8.64
C LYS A 2 6.52 -2.18 -7.91
N ASP A 3 6.09 -1.44 -6.90
CA ASP A 3 6.97 -0.54 -6.15
C ASP A 3 7.78 -1.26 -5.06
N LEU A 4 7.53 -2.55 -4.81
CA LEU A 4 8.38 -3.40 -3.98
C LEU A 4 9.40 -4.13 -4.87
N ASP A 5 10.68 -3.87 -4.67
CA ASP A 5 11.80 -4.52 -5.35
C ASP A 5 12.52 -5.45 -4.36
N PHE A 6 12.19 -6.74 -4.43
CA PHE A 6 12.81 -7.79 -3.62
C PHE A 6 14.20 -8.19 -4.11
N GLY A 7 14.58 -7.82 -5.33
CA GLY A 7 15.92 -8.09 -5.86
C GLY A 7 16.96 -7.15 -5.25
N GLN A 8 16.59 -5.88 -5.08
CA GLN A 8 17.45 -4.86 -4.45
C GLN A 8 17.09 -4.56 -2.99
N MET A 9 16.06 -5.21 -2.45
CA MET A 9 15.53 -4.94 -1.11
C MET A 9 15.19 -3.45 -0.91
N LYS A 10 14.43 -2.91 -1.86
CA LYS A 10 14.02 -1.50 -1.91
C LYS A 10 12.50 -1.37 -2.04
N LEU A 11 11.98 -0.30 -1.47
CA LEU A 11 10.61 0.17 -1.69
C LEU A 11 10.66 1.54 -2.36
N TYR A 12 9.96 1.68 -3.48
CA TYR A 12 9.76 2.94 -4.17
C TYR A 12 8.50 3.63 -3.64
N VAL A 13 8.66 4.83 -3.11
CA VAL A 13 7.55 5.70 -2.72
C VAL A 13 7.38 6.75 -3.80
N ARG A 14 6.34 6.60 -4.60
CA ARG A 14 6.00 7.50 -5.70
C ARG A 14 5.25 8.73 -5.20
N ASP A 15 5.50 9.87 -5.83
CA ASP A 15 4.78 11.12 -5.57
C ASP A 15 4.78 11.53 -4.08
N GLY A 16 5.94 11.40 -3.44
CA GLY A 16 6.13 11.82 -2.06
C GLY A 16 6.05 13.35 -1.89
N LYS A 17 6.20 13.84 -0.66
CA LYS A 17 6.14 15.29 -0.35
C LYS A 17 6.96 16.13 -1.35
N GLY A 18 6.28 17.03 -2.04
CA GLY A 18 6.84 17.91 -3.07
C GLY A 18 6.90 17.30 -4.47
N GLY A 19 6.14 16.25 -4.75
CA GLY A 19 6.11 15.58 -6.06
C GLY A 19 7.36 14.74 -6.35
N LYS A 20 8.09 14.35 -5.31
CA LYS A 20 9.39 13.67 -5.44
C LYS A 20 9.29 12.21 -5.04
N ASP A 21 9.74 11.36 -5.96
CA ASP A 21 9.95 9.95 -5.70
C ASP A 21 11.07 9.73 -4.69
N ARG A 22 10.91 8.70 -3.85
CA ARG A 22 11.91 8.31 -2.85
C ARG A 22 12.11 6.81 -2.89
N THR A 23 13.32 6.39 -2.55
CA THR A 23 13.62 4.97 -2.32
C THR A 23 13.89 4.80 -0.83
N VAL A 24 13.28 3.77 -0.23
CA VAL A 24 13.53 3.40 1.16
C VAL A 24 13.95 1.93 1.25
N ILE A 25 14.65 1.59 2.32
CA ILE A 25 15.14 0.24 2.58
C ILE A 25 13.95 -0.67 2.86
N LEU A 26 13.95 -1.87 2.27
CA LEU A 26 13.03 -2.95 2.60
C LEU A 26 13.80 -4.00 3.43
N PRO A 27 13.44 -4.25 4.71
CA PRO A 27 14.09 -5.28 5.50
C PRO A 27 13.93 -6.67 4.89
N SER A 28 15.02 -7.44 4.82
CA SER A 28 15.02 -8.83 4.29
C SER A 28 14.15 -9.77 5.11
N THR A 29 13.98 -9.49 6.40
CA THR A 29 13.10 -10.25 7.30
C THR A 29 11.63 -10.21 6.90
N LEU A 30 11.19 -9.20 6.15
CA LEU A 30 9.80 -9.07 5.68
C LEU A 30 9.58 -9.67 4.29
N LYS A 31 10.63 -10.19 3.63
CA LYS A 31 10.55 -10.62 2.23
C LYS A 31 9.49 -11.72 2.05
N THR A 32 9.63 -12.83 2.78
CA THR A 32 8.74 -13.98 2.65
C THR A 32 7.29 -13.61 2.96
N ASP A 33 7.06 -12.91 4.08
CA ASP A 33 5.71 -12.48 4.48
C ASP A 33 5.05 -11.58 3.43
N LEU A 34 5.82 -10.68 2.81
CA LEU A 34 5.32 -9.79 1.76
C LEU A 34 5.08 -10.53 0.45
N GLU A 35 5.93 -11.48 0.07
CA GLU A 35 5.72 -12.32 -1.12
C GLU A 35 4.43 -13.14 -0.99
N GLU A 36 4.21 -13.80 0.16
CA GLU A 36 2.98 -14.54 0.45
C GLU A 36 1.76 -13.63 0.46
N HIS A 37 1.86 -12.47 1.08
CA HIS A 37 0.78 -11.48 1.12
C HIS A 37 0.43 -10.97 -0.28
N ILE A 38 1.43 -10.63 -1.09
CA ILE A 38 1.24 -10.20 -2.48
C ILE A 38 0.58 -11.32 -3.30
N SER A 39 0.99 -12.58 -3.12
CA SER A 39 0.34 -13.71 -3.80
C SER A 39 -1.16 -13.73 -3.52
N LYS A 40 -1.57 -13.61 -2.24
CA LYS A 40 -2.98 -13.56 -1.84
C LYS A 40 -3.72 -12.37 -2.45
N VAL A 41 -3.06 -11.21 -2.52
CA VAL A 41 -3.62 -10.00 -3.16
C VAL A 41 -3.83 -10.21 -4.66
N LEU A 42 -2.88 -10.85 -5.34
CA LEU A 42 -2.98 -11.15 -6.77
C LEU A 42 -4.04 -12.22 -7.04
N ASP A 43 -4.22 -13.20 -6.16
CA ASP A 43 -5.31 -14.18 -6.24
C ASP A 43 -6.67 -13.51 -6.12
N LEU A 44 -6.82 -12.62 -5.14
CA LEU A 44 -8.02 -11.79 -4.99
C LEU A 44 -8.28 -10.98 -6.25
N HIS A 45 -7.25 -10.30 -6.78
CA HIS A 45 -7.37 -9.51 -8.01
C HIS A 45 -7.81 -10.34 -9.22
N ARG A 46 -7.21 -11.53 -9.42
CA ARG A 46 -7.60 -12.45 -10.50
C ARG A 46 -9.07 -12.85 -10.40
N LYS A 47 -9.56 -13.14 -9.20
CA LYS A 47 -10.97 -13.44 -8.95
C LYS A 47 -11.86 -12.23 -9.24
N GLU A 48 -11.45 -11.04 -8.84
CA GLU A 48 -12.24 -9.84 -9.13
C GLU A 48 -12.30 -9.51 -10.61
N LEU A 49 -11.23 -9.75 -11.37
CA LEU A 49 -11.23 -9.60 -12.82
C LEU A 49 -12.20 -10.57 -13.49
N SER A 50 -12.26 -11.84 -13.07
CA SER A 50 -13.22 -12.81 -13.63
C SER A 50 -14.67 -12.42 -13.36
N ASP A 51 -14.92 -11.70 -12.26
CA ASP A 51 -16.24 -11.19 -11.88
C ASP A 51 -16.59 -9.85 -12.58
N GLY A 52 -15.72 -9.33 -13.47
CA GLY A 52 -15.91 -8.04 -14.15
C GLY A 52 -15.51 -6.81 -13.35
N PHE A 53 -14.70 -6.98 -12.29
CA PHE A 53 -14.16 -5.92 -11.43
C PHE A 53 -12.64 -5.85 -11.55
N GLY A 54 -11.89 -5.77 -10.44
CA GLY A 54 -10.42 -5.75 -10.43
C GLY A 54 -9.78 -4.42 -10.83
N PHE A 55 -10.57 -3.35 -10.96
CA PHE A 55 -10.05 -2.04 -11.35
C PHE A 55 -9.48 -1.27 -10.15
N VAL A 56 -8.27 -0.73 -10.31
CA VAL A 56 -7.66 0.24 -9.39
C VAL A 56 -7.75 1.67 -9.94
N TYR A 57 -7.76 2.66 -9.05
CA TYR A 57 -7.67 4.06 -9.42
C TYR A 57 -6.29 4.36 -10.05
N ILE A 58 -6.31 4.96 -11.24
CA ILE A 58 -5.13 5.45 -11.94
C ILE A 58 -5.33 6.95 -12.22
N PRO A 59 -4.37 7.82 -11.88
CA PRO A 59 -4.43 9.24 -12.24
C PRO A 59 -4.56 9.45 -13.75
N ASP A 60 -5.30 10.47 -14.19
CA ASP A 60 -5.65 10.66 -15.61
C ASP A 60 -4.43 10.77 -16.54
N ALA A 61 -3.36 11.45 -16.10
CA ALA A 61 -2.12 11.52 -16.86
C ALA A 61 -1.48 10.14 -17.09
N LEU A 62 -1.50 9.28 -16.06
CA LEU A 62 -0.99 7.91 -16.16
C LEU A 62 -1.93 7.02 -16.96
N LYS A 63 -3.23 7.19 -16.82
CA LYS A 63 -4.24 6.44 -17.58
C LYS A 63 -4.12 6.69 -19.09
N ARG A 64 -3.81 7.92 -19.50
CA ARG A 64 -3.53 8.24 -20.91
C ARG A 64 -2.30 7.52 -21.45
N LYS A 65 -1.24 7.41 -20.63
CA LYS A 65 0.02 6.76 -21.02
C LYS A 65 -0.07 5.23 -20.97
N TYR A 66 -0.82 4.70 -20.01
CA TYR A 66 -0.97 3.26 -19.75
C TYR A 66 -2.47 2.93 -19.59
N PRO A 67 -3.19 2.74 -20.71
CA PRO A 67 -4.65 2.57 -20.67
C PRO A 67 -5.12 1.33 -19.90
N ASN A 68 -4.31 0.28 -19.89
CA ASN A 68 -4.62 -1.00 -19.23
C ASN A 68 -4.08 -1.10 -17.79
N ALA A 69 -3.42 -0.06 -17.28
CA ALA A 69 -2.79 -0.08 -15.96
C ALA A 69 -3.76 -0.42 -14.82
N SER A 70 -5.05 -0.08 -14.96
CA SER A 70 -6.05 -0.32 -13.91
C SER A 70 -6.35 -1.80 -13.64
N THR A 71 -6.04 -2.71 -14.57
CA THR A 71 -6.27 -4.16 -14.42
C THR A 71 -4.97 -4.95 -14.31
N GLU A 72 -3.83 -4.31 -14.54
CA GLU A 72 -2.53 -4.94 -14.45
C GLU A 72 -2.16 -5.28 -12.99
N PRO A 73 -1.63 -6.49 -12.72
CA PRO A 73 -1.19 -6.91 -11.37
C PRO A 73 -0.21 -5.93 -10.71
N GLY A 74 0.73 -5.38 -11.49
CA GLY A 74 1.76 -4.48 -10.97
C GLY A 74 1.20 -3.21 -10.32
N TRP A 75 0.05 -2.73 -10.79
CA TRP A 75 -0.58 -1.49 -10.35
C TRP A 75 -1.55 -1.66 -9.17
N GLN A 76 -1.86 -2.90 -8.78
CA GLN A 76 -2.73 -3.16 -7.64
C GLN A 76 -2.10 -2.68 -6.33
N TYR A 77 -2.93 -2.29 -5.36
CA TYR A 77 -2.44 -1.92 -4.03
C TYR A 77 -1.81 -3.13 -3.33
N VAL A 78 -0.67 -2.94 -2.66
CA VAL A 78 -0.07 -4.00 -1.82
C VAL A 78 -0.98 -4.32 -0.64
N PHE A 79 -1.64 -3.32 -0.05
CA PHE A 79 -2.59 -3.50 1.04
C PHE A 79 -3.99 -3.06 0.60
N PRO A 80 -4.72 -3.91 -0.13
CA PRO A 80 -6.07 -3.57 -0.58
C PRO A 80 -7.06 -3.55 0.59
N ALA A 81 -8.07 -2.69 0.52
CA ALA A 81 -9.19 -2.65 1.45
C ALA A 81 -9.93 -4.00 1.46
N LYS A 82 -10.64 -4.30 2.55
CA LYS A 82 -11.42 -5.55 2.68
C LYS A 82 -12.60 -5.61 1.73
N GLN A 83 -13.21 -4.47 1.42
CA GLN A 83 -14.39 -4.37 0.54
C GLN A 83 -14.08 -3.46 -0.65
N ARG A 84 -14.79 -3.69 -1.76
CA ARG A 84 -14.85 -2.77 -2.89
C ARG A 84 -15.75 -1.60 -2.53
N THR A 85 -15.50 -0.45 -3.13
CA THR A 85 -16.30 0.76 -2.98
C THR A 85 -16.59 1.37 -4.34
N VAL A 86 -17.70 2.11 -4.44
CA VAL A 86 -17.98 2.93 -5.62
C VAL A 86 -17.07 4.16 -5.56
N ASP A 87 -16.28 4.38 -6.60
CA ASP A 87 -15.50 5.60 -6.76
C ASP A 87 -16.47 6.77 -7.03
N PRO A 88 -16.59 7.76 -6.12
CA PRO A 88 -17.56 8.85 -6.27
C PRO A 88 -17.28 9.74 -7.48
N ARG A 89 -16.06 9.71 -8.05
CA ARG A 89 -15.70 10.53 -9.22
C ARG A 89 -16.11 9.87 -10.53
N SER A 90 -16.09 8.55 -10.59
CA SER A 90 -16.27 7.80 -11.85
C SER A 90 -17.48 6.87 -11.85
N GLY A 91 -18.12 6.64 -10.70
CA GLY A 91 -19.21 5.68 -10.53
C GLY A 91 -18.77 4.21 -10.63
N GLN A 92 -17.49 3.94 -10.85
CA GLN A 92 -16.98 2.58 -11.03
C GLN A 92 -16.74 1.90 -9.68
N VAL A 93 -17.06 0.61 -9.59
CA VAL A 93 -16.72 -0.22 -8.44
C VAL A 93 -15.24 -0.57 -8.50
N ARG A 94 -14.49 -0.16 -7.48
CA ARG A 94 -13.03 -0.35 -7.40
C ARG A 94 -12.62 -0.79 -6.00
N ARG A 95 -11.43 -1.37 -5.89
CA ARG A 95 -10.83 -1.68 -4.59
C ARG A 95 -9.75 -0.65 -4.27
N HIS A 96 -9.98 0.15 -3.24
CA HIS A 96 -8.97 1.07 -2.72
C HIS A 96 -7.98 0.36 -1.80
N HIS A 97 -6.96 1.08 -1.34
CA HIS A 97 -6.09 0.60 -0.26
C HIS A 97 -6.82 0.63 1.08
N VAL A 98 -6.28 -0.08 2.06
CA VAL A 98 -6.73 0.00 3.46
C VAL A 98 -6.76 1.46 3.96
N LEU A 99 -7.78 1.81 4.74
CA LEU A 99 -7.91 3.15 5.28
C LEU A 99 -6.81 3.44 6.30
N GLU A 100 -6.16 4.59 6.16
CA GLU A 100 -5.08 5.03 7.06
C GLU A 100 -5.52 5.09 8.52
N SER A 101 -6.77 5.50 8.77
CA SER A 101 -7.35 5.58 10.10
C SER A 101 -7.41 4.22 10.81
N GLY A 102 -7.58 3.13 10.06
CA GLY A 102 -7.54 1.77 10.59
C GLY A 102 -6.15 1.44 11.15
N PHE A 103 -5.10 1.75 10.40
CA PHE A 103 -3.72 1.54 10.83
C PHE A 103 -3.36 2.42 12.05
N GLN A 104 -3.73 3.70 12.04
CA GLN A 104 -3.51 4.60 13.17
C GLN A 104 -4.18 4.11 14.47
N LYS A 105 -5.42 3.61 14.38
CA LYS A 105 -6.13 3.01 15.51
C LYS A 105 -5.44 1.75 16.02
N ALA A 106 -4.97 0.88 15.11
CA ALA A 106 -4.23 -0.32 15.46
C ALA A 106 -2.95 0.01 16.23
N VAL A 107 -2.16 0.99 15.76
CA VAL A 107 -0.97 1.46 16.48
C VAL A 107 -1.32 1.97 17.88
N LYS A 108 -2.36 2.82 18.00
CA LYS A 108 -2.80 3.34 19.31
C LYS A 108 -3.17 2.21 20.28
N LEU A 109 -3.87 1.18 19.80
CA LEU A 109 -4.25 0.02 20.62
C LEU A 109 -3.02 -0.79 21.04
N SER A 110 -2.09 -1.06 20.11
CA SER A 110 -0.87 -1.82 20.39
C SER A 110 0.02 -1.11 21.42
N VAL A 111 0.15 0.22 21.33
CA VAL A 111 0.91 1.04 22.29
C VAL A 111 0.31 0.92 23.70
N LYS A 112 -1.03 0.99 23.81
CA LYS A 112 -1.74 0.77 25.07
C LYS A 112 -1.49 -0.63 25.63
N LYS A 113 -1.60 -1.66 24.79
CA LYS A 113 -1.38 -3.06 25.20
C LYS A 113 0.07 -3.33 25.63
N ALA A 114 1.03 -2.65 25.01
CA ALA A 114 2.44 -2.76 25.36
C ALA A 114 2.82 -1.98 26.64
N GLY A 115 1.88 -1.31 27.31
CA GLY A 115 2.16 -0.53 28.52
C GLY A 115 3.00 0.73 28.29
N ILE A 116 3.09 1.21 27.04
CA ILE A 116 3.88 2.39 26.71
C ILE A 116 3.09 3.65 27.08
N VAL A 117 3.57 4.36 28.10
CA VAL A 117 2.91 5.58 28.62
C VAL A 117 3.06 6.77 27.66
N LYS A 118 4.20 6.88 26.98
CA LYS A 118 4.46 7.98 26.04
C LYS A 118 3.53 7.92 24.82
N ARG A 119 3.17 9.08 24.29
CA ARG A 119 2.38 9.16 23.05
C ARG A 119 3.19 8.62 21.87
N VAL A 120 2.73 7.52 21.28
CA VAL A 120 3.29 6.93 20.06
C VAL A 120 2.27 6.98 18.94
N THR A 121 2.70 7.50 17.79
CA THR A 121 1.93 7.56 16.54
C THR A 121 2.74 6.97 15.40
N VAL A 122 2.13 6.81 14.22
CA VAL A 122 2.85 6.41 13.00
C VAL A 122 4.00 7.39 12.70
N HIS A 123 3.82 8.68 12.96
CA HIS A 123 4.89 9.67 12.79
C HIS A 123 6.05 9.44 13.77
N THR A 124 5.76 9.01 15.00
CA THR A 124 6.78 8.63 15.97
C THR A 124 7.63 7.48 15.45
N LEU A 125 7.00 6.44 14.87
CA LEU A 125 7.73 5.30 14.29
C LEU A 125 8.66 5.74 13.15
N ARG A 126 8.18 6.62 12.27
CA ARG A 126 9.00 7.20 11.19
C ARG A 126 10.19 7.98 11.74
N HIS A 127 10.00 8.77 12.79
CA HIS A 127 11.08 9.52 13.43
C HIS A 127 12.10 8.57 14.06
N THR A 128 11.65 7.56 14.80
CA THR A 128 12.53 6.54 15.40
C THR A 128 13.39 5.85 14.34
N PHE A 129 12.80 5.47 13.20
CA PHE A 129 13.54 4.89 12.09
C PHE A 129 14.68 5.81 11.60
N ALA A 130 14.40 7.10 11.39
CA ALA A 130 15.42 8.04 10.96
C ALA A 130 16.53 8.20 12.02
N THR A 131 16.18 8.34 13.30
CA THR A 131 17.17 8.49 14.37
C THR A 131 18.04 7.26 14.60
N HIS A 132 17.52 6.05 14.33
CA HIS A 132 18.29 4.81 14.49
C HIS A 132 19.26 4.56 13.33
N LEU A 133 19.11 5.28 12.21
CA LEU A 133 20.00 5.18 11.06
C LEU A 133 21.07 6.29 11.00
N LEU A 134 21.07 7.20 11.99
CA LEU A 134 22.13 8.17 12.22
C LEU A 134 23.22 7.55 13.09
#